data_AF-X5ZFD7-F1
#
_entry.id   AF-X5ZFD7-F1
#
_cell.length_a   1.000
_cell.length_b   1.000
_cell.length_c   1.000
_cell.angle_alpha   90.00
_cell.angle_beta   90.00
_cell.angle_gamma   90.00
#
_symmetry.space_group_name_H-M   'P 1'
#
loop_
_entity.id
_entity.type
_entity.pdbx_description
1 polymer ?
#
loop_
_entity_poly.entity_id
_entity_poly.type
_entity_poly.pdbx_seq_one_letter_code
_entity_poly.pdbx_strand_id
1 'polypeptide(L)'
;MPDRIFFGYGACAILAGAFLEHAPLEGFYGERIIPGEGFSGNHIYATNGVIAFDYHGYSSRERLLQHHGRGWASHSAGWHCTLERVDFDLLDTADLNRRKMRGPDQYLYDPIPRARRFLQRIDHAEGAARALRTVMS
;
A
#
# COMPACT_ATOMS: atom_id res chain seq x y z
N MET A 1 16.57 -10.17 -0.99
CA MET A 1 15.11 -10.26 -0.72
C MET A 1 14.34 -9.83 -1.96
N PRO A 2 13.39 -10.61 -2.48
CA PRO A 2 12.50 -10.22 -3.58
C PRO A 2 11.69 -8.96 -3.28
N ASP A 3 11.32 -8.19 -4.31
CA ASP A 3 10.62 -6.90 -4.13
C ASP A 3 9.25 -7.05 -3.47
N ARG A 4 8.47 -8.06 -3.86
CA ARG A 4 7.17 -8.33 -3.23
C ARG A 4 7.28 -8.61 -1.73
N ILE A 5 8.33 -9.34 -1.33
CA ILE A 5 8.59 -9.60 0.10
C ILE A 5 9.04 -8.30 0.79
N PHE A 6 9.90 -7.51 0.14
CA PHE A 6 10.37 -6.24 0.70
C PHE A 6 9.24 -5.24 0.96
N PHE A 7 8.35 -5.04 -0.02
CA PHE A 7 7.23 -4.11 0.13
C PHE A 7 6.10 -4.68 1.00
N GLY A 8 5.86 -5.99 0.98
CA GLY A 8 4.83 -6.63 1.80
C GLY A 8 5.15 -6.74 3.29
N TYR A 9 6.43 -6.72 3.69
CA TYR A 9 6.85 -6.88 5.10
C TYR A 9 7.32 -5.58 5.77
N GLY A 10 6.99 -4.42 5.22
CA GLY A 10 7.19 -3.16 5.93
C GLY A 10 7.72 -1.98 5.11
N ALA A 11 7.79 -2.08 3.77
CA ALA A 11 8.08 -0.94 2.90
C ALA A 11 6.89 -0.53 2.02
N CYS A 12 5.66 -0.91 2.39
CA CYS A 12 4.44 -0.58 1.65
C CYS A 12 4.21 0.93 1.52
N ALA A 13 4.49 1.69 2.58
CA ALA A 13 4.45 3.16 2.56
C ALA A 13 5.36 3.75 1.48
N ILE A 14 6.60 3.24 1.35
CA ILE A 14 7.54 3.70 0.32
C ILE A 14 7.03 3.38 -1.08
N LEU A 15 6.47 2.19 -1.29
CA LEU A 15 5.91 1.82 -2.60
C LEU A 15 4.72 2.73 -2.96
N ALA A 16 3.82 3.00 -2.02
CA ALA A 16 2.70 3.89 -2.22
C ALA A 16 3.16 5.34 -2.46
N GLY A 17 4.14 5.84 -1.70
CA GLY A 17 4.74 7.16 -1.90
C GLY A 17 5.36 7.32 -3.29
N ALA A 18 6.17 6.35 -3.71
CA ALA A 18 6.78 6.34 -5.04
C ALA A 18 5.74 6.22 -6.16
N PHE A 19 4.64 5.50 -5.94
CA PHE A 19 3.52 5.46 -6.87
C PHE A 19 2.89 6.84 -7.02
N LEU A 20 2.67 7.57 -5.91
CA LEU A 20 1.95 8.85 -5.92
C LEU A 20 2.82 10.03 -6.40
N GLU A 21 4.13 10.00 -6.17
CA GLU A 21 5.08 11.01 -6.67
C GLU A 21 5.05 11.10 -8.21
N HIS A 22 4.80 9.97 -8.89
CA HIS A 22 4.70 9.86 -10.33
C HIS A 22 3.47 9.03 -10.72
N ALA A 23 2.29 9.43 -10.22
CA ALA A 23 1.04 8.71 -10.40
C ALA A 23 0.82 8.29 -11.86
N PRO A 24 0.88 6.99 -12.19
CA PRO A 24 0.74 6.52 -13.56
C PRO A 24 -0.69 6.66 -14.07
N LEU A 25 -1.66 6.88 -13.17
CA LEU A 25 -3.07 7.05 -13.41
C LEU A 25 -3.63 8.15 -12.51
N GLU A 26 -4.55 8.95 -13.03
CA GLU A 26 -5.16 10.06 -12.30
C GLU A 26 -6.10 9.60 -11.17
N GLY A 27 -6.32 10.49 -10.20
CA GLY A 27 -7.30 10.28 -9.12
C GLY A 27 -6.85 9.35 -8.00
N PHE A 28 -5.64 8.79 -8.07
CA PHE A 28 -5.08 7.98 -6.99
C PHE A 28 -4.63 8.83 -5.80
N TYR A 29 -4.85 8.30 -4.59
CA TYR A 29 -4.40 8.83 -3.32
C TYR A 29 -3.92 7.67 -2.43
N GLY A 30 -3.15 7.97 -1.38
CA GLY A 30 -2.74 6.97 -0.40
C GLY A 30 -3.87 6.70 0.60
N GLU A 31 -4.16 5.43 0.88
CA GLU A 31 -5.07 5.04 1.95
C GLU A 31 -4.35 4.07 2.90
N ARG A 32 -4.60 4.24 4.19
CA ARG A 32 -3.95 3.50 5.27
C ARG A 32 -4.98 2.68 6.02
N ILE A 33 -4.65 1.40 6.21
CA ILE A 33 -5.29 0.52 7.19
C ILE A 33 -4.60 0.74 8.53
N ILE A 34 -5.36 1.16 9.52
CA ILE A 34 -4.90 1.35 10.89
C ILE A 34 -5.54 0.27 11.76
N PRO A 35 -4.80 -0.75 12.19
CA PRO A 35 -5.35 -1.78 13.06
C PRO A 35 -5.74 -1.17 14.42
N GLY A 36 -6.74 -1.76 15.06
CA GLY A 36 -7.13 -1.41 16.42
C GLY A 36 -5.96 -1.53 17.41
N GLU A 37 -6.09 -0.90 18.57
CA GLU A 37 -5.03 -0.94 19.59
C GLU A 37 -4.65 -2.38 19.97
N GLY A 38 -3.35 -2.65 20.04
CA GLY A 38 -2.82 -4.00 20.31
C GLY A 38 -2.81 -4.95 19.10
N PHE A 39 -3.43 -4.59 17.97
CA PHE A 39 -3.41 -5.40 16.75
C PHE A 39 -2.31 -4.97 15.78
N SER A 40 -1.78 -5.95 15.04
CA SER A 40 -0.89 -5.74 13.90
C SER A 40 -1.68 -5.60 12.59
N GLY A 41 -0.99 -5.31 11.48
CA GLY A 41 -1.63 -5.22 10.17
C GLY A 41 -1.81 -3.81 9.63
N ASN A 42 -0.91 -2.90 10.00
CA ASN A 42 -0.80 -1.63 9.29
C ASN A 42 -0.42 -1.89 7.82
N HIS A 43 -1.10 -1.20 6.90
CA HIS A 43 -0.81 -1.28 5.47
C HIS A 43 -1.15 0.05 4.80
N ILE A 44 -0.33 0.48 3.84
CA ILE A 44 -0.60 1.65 3.01
C ILE A 44 -0.57 1.20 1.55
N TYR A 45 -1.60 1.60 0.80
CA TYR A 45 -1.74 1.33 -0.63
C TYR A 45 -2.22 2.58 -1.36
N ALA A 46 -2.03 2.61 -2.68
CA ALA A 46 -2.57 3.66 -3.53
C ALA A 46 -3.96 3.25 -4.05
N THR A 47 -4.94 4.15 -4.07
CA THR A 47 -6.30 3.85 -4.54
C THR A 47 -6.97 5.09 -5.12
N ASN A 48 -7.91 4.90 -6.04
CA ASN A 48 -8.84 5.95 -6.48
C ASN A 48 -10.24 5.81 -5.85
N GLY A 49 -10.36 5.01 -4.77
CA GLY A 49 -11.62 4.68 -4.11
C GLY A 49 -12.34 3.45 -4.68
N VAL A 50 -12.01 3.02 -5.91
CA VAL A 50 -12.64 1.87 -6.57
C VAL A 50 -11.66 0.70 -6.69
N ILE A 51 -10.49 0.97 -7.27
CA ILE A 51 -9.38 0.01 -7.38
C ILE A 51 -8.21 0.45 -6.49
N ALA A 52 -7.40 -0.51 -6.10
CA ALA A 52 -6.22 -0.30 -5.28
C ALA A 52 -4.99 -0.92 -5.94
N PHE A 53 -3.82 -0.38 -5.61
CA PHE A 53 -2.51 -0.85 -6.01
C PHE A 53 -1.62 -1.00 -4.77
N ASP A 54 -1.07 -2.20 -4.60
CA ASP A 54 0.00 -2.47 -3.64
C ASP A 54 1.05 -3.43 -4.25
N TYR A 55 1.87 -4.09 -3.43
CA TYR A 55 2.91 -5.00 -3.92
C TYR A 55 2.37 -6.26 -4.63
N HIS A 56 1.08 -6.60 -4.47
CA HIS A 56 0.41 -7.64 -5.25
C HIS A 56 0.00 -7.14 -6.64
N GLY A 57 0.00 -5.83 -6.88
CA GLY A 57 -0.47 -5.18 -8.09
C GLY A 57 -1.88 -4.60 -7.92
N TYR A 58 -2.60 -4.46 -9.04
CA TYR A 58 -3.95 -3.90 -9.04
C TYR A 58 -5.01 -4.93 -8.62
N SER A 59 -5.98 -4.48 -7.83
CA SER A 59 -7.18 -5.23 -7.45
C SER A 59 -8.34 -4.28 -7.16
N SER A 60 -9.55 -4.78 -6.93
CA SER A 60 -10.60 -3.93 -6.35
C SER A 60 -10.21 -3.55 -4.91
N ARG A 61 -10.51 -2.31 -4.52
CA ARG A 61 -10.22 -1.82 -3.16
C ARG A 61 -10.90 -2.71 -2.12
N GLU A 62 -12.15 -3.12 -2.37
CA GLU A 62 -12.88 -4.00 -1.48
C GLU A 62 -12.22 -5.37 -1.32
N ARG A 63 -11.76 -6.00 -2.42
CA ARG A 63 -11.10 -7.30 -2.36
C ARG A 63 -9.79 -7.22 -1.58
N LEU A 64 -9.01 -6.15 -1.75
CA LEU A 64 -7.81 -5.91 -0.96
C LEU A 64 -8.15 -5.86 0.54
N LEU A 65 -9.13 -5.04 0.92
CA LEU A 65 -9.56 -4.90 2.32
C LEU A 65 -10.09 -6.20 2.92
N GLN A 66 -10.91 -6.94 2.18
CA GLN A 66 -11.43 -8.24 2.62
C GLN A 66 -10.30 -9.26 2.78
N HIS A 67 -9.35 -9.33 1.84
CA HIS A 67 -8.23 -10.25 1.91
C HIS A 67 -7.33 -9.93 3.12
N HIS A 68 -6.97 -8.66 3.29
CA HIS A 68 -6.16 -8.20 4.41
C HIS A 68 -6.84 -8.47 5.75
N GLY A 69 -8.11 -8.11 5.88
CA GLY A 69 -8.89 -8.32 7.10
C GLY A 69 -9.06 -9.80 7.45
N ARG A 70 -9.37 -10.67 6.48
CA ARG A 70 -9.43 -12.13 6.72
C ARG A 70 -8.07 -12.69 7.15
N GLY A 71 -6.99 -12.22 6.51
CA GLY A 71 -5.63 -12.60 6.88
C GLY A 71 -5.37 -12.35 8.36
N TRP A 72 -5.59 -11.12 8.82
CA TRP A 72 -5.32 -10.75 10.21
C TRP A 72 -6.32 -11.30 11.22
N ALA A 73 -7.60 -11.39 10.88
CA ALA A 73 -8.60 -12.02 11.75
C ALA A 73 -8.32 -13.50 12.01
N SER A 74 -7.67 -14.21 11.07
CA SER A 74 -7.26 -15.60 11.29
C SER A 74 -6.06 -15.74 12.25
N HIS A 75 -5.24 -14.69 12.36
CA HIS A 75 -4.10 -14.64 13.29
C HIS A 75 -4.48 -14.04 14.66
N SER A 76 -5.52 -13.22 14.74
CA SER A 76 -5.89 -12.50 15.95
C SER A 76 -7.42 -12.34 16.02
N ALA A 77 -8.05 -13.08 16.92
CA ALA A 77 -9.49 -12.99 17.14
C ALA A 77 -9.89 -11.56 17.54
N GLY A 78 -10.98 -11.05 16.96
CA GLY A 78 -11.45 -9.68 17.21
C GLY A 78 -10.66 -8.58 16.48
N TRP A 79 -9.79 -8.96 15.53
CA TRP A 79 -9.08 -7.99 14.71
C TRP A 79 -10.06 -7.04 14.02
N HIS A 80 -9.77 -5.75 14.12
CA HIS A 80 -10.53 -4.68 13.49
C HIS A 80 -9.58 -3.56 13.08
N CYS A 81 -10.04 -2.67 12.20
CA CYS A 81 -9.26 -1.55 11.72
C CYS A 81 -10.14 -0.34 11.39
N THR A 82 -9.50 0.81 11.29
CA THR A 82 -10.04 1.99 10.63
C THR A 82 -9.26 2.26 9.35
N LEU A 83 -9.88 3.01 8.44
CA LEU A 83 -9.27 3.44 7.19
C LEU A 83 -9.10 4.96 7.21
N GLU A 84 -7.94 5.43 6.79
CA GLU A 84 -7.62 6.84 6.75
C GLU A 84 -6.99 7.20 5.40
N ARG A 85 -7.41 8.32 4.82
CA ARG A 85 -6.72 8.90 3.68
C ARG A 85 -5.40 9.50 4.16
N VAL A 86 -4.30 9.12 3.51
CA VAL A 86 -2.98 9.66 3.79
C VAL A 86 -2.92 11.12 3.37
N ASP A 87 -2.55 11.98 4.32
CA ASP A 87 -2.41 13.44 4.19
C ASP A 87 -0.99 13.94 4.49
N PHE A 88 -0.01 13.03 4.55
CA PHE A 88 1.38 13.28 4.91
C PHE A 88 2.33 12.68 3.87
N ASP A 89 3.60 13.08 3.93
CA ASP A 89 4.59 12.61 2.96
C ASP A 89 5.02 11.17 3.29
N LEU A 90 4.74 10.24 2.37
CA LEU A 90 5.10 8.83 2.48
C LEU A 90 6.58 8.55 2.14
N LEU A 91 7.32 9.56 1.69
CA LEU A 91 8.74 9.51 1.39
C LEU A 91 9.55 10.37 2.38
N ASP A 92 8.92 10.98 3.38
CA ASP A 92 9.61 11.69 4.47
C ASP A 92 9.77 10.80 5.71
N THR A 93 11.01 10.73 6.22
CA THR A 93 11.34 9.90 7.39
C THR A 93 10.64 10.39 8.67
N ALA A 94 10.51 11.70 8.87
CA ALA A 94 9.90 12.24 10.08
C ALA A 94 8.38 11.99 10.11
N ASP A 95 7.69 12.17 8.98
CA ASP A 95 6.26 11.93 8.83
C ASP A 95 5.87 10.47 9.09
N LEU A 96 6.67 9.54 8.58
CA LEU A 96 6.51 8.11 8.81
C LEU A 96 6.78 7.72 10.27
N ASN A 97 7.86 8.24 10.86
CA ASN A 97 8.21 7.97 12.25
C ASN A 97 7.13 8.44 13.23
N ARG A 98 6.52 9.62 13.01
CA ARG A 98 5.39 10.11 13.83
C ARG A 98 4.21 9.14 13.84
N ARG A 99 4.12 8.28 12.82
CA ARG A 99 3.07 7.26 12.65
C ARG A 99 3.56 5.84 12.91
N LYS A 100 4.73 5.70 13.56
CA LYS A 100 5.39 4.43 13.92
C LYS A 100 5.71 3.55 12.71
N MET A 101 6.02 4.17 11.57
CA MET A 101 6.45 3.50 10.35
C MET A 101 7.90 3.85 10.05
N ARG A 102 8.59 2.97 9.33
CA ARG A 102 10.00 3.15 8.97
C ARG A 102 10.12 4.11 7.77
N GLY A 103 10.94 5.14 7.91
CA GLY A 103 11.32 6.08 6.85
C GLY A 103 12.35 5.55 5.86
N PRO A 104 12.52 6.16 4.67
CA PRO A 104 13.50 5.74 3.67
C PRO A 104 14.93 5.59 4.22
N ASP A 105 15.36 6.52 5.07
CA ASP A 105 16.74 6.58 5.60
C ASP A 105 17.02 5.50 6.67
N GLN A 106 15.99 4.75 7.07
CA GLN A 106 16.07 3.72 8.09
C GLN A 106 16.11 2.30 7.49
N TYR A 107 16.11 2.17 6.16
CA TYR A 107 16.43 0.92 5.48
C TYR A 107 17.93 0.83 5.21
N LEU A 108 18.46 -0.40 5.09
CA LEU A 108 19.89 -0.63 4.83
C LEU A 108 20.37 0.05 3.52
N TYR A 109 19.48 0.18 2.54
CA TYR A 109 19.71 0.88 1.28
C TYR A 109 18.48 1.72 0.95
N ASP A 110 18.69 2.80 0.18
CA ASP A 110 17.59 3.67 -0.27
C ASP A 110 16.51 2.86 -1.00
N PRO A 111 15.29 2.77 -0.44
CA PRO A 111 14.21 1.98 -1.00
C PRO A 111 13.47 2.68 -2.16
N ILE A 112 13.66 3.99 -2.36
CA ILE A 112 12.91 4.77 -3.35
C ILE A 112 13.28 4.36 -4.79
N PRO A 113 14.58 4.30 -5.20
CA PRO A 113 14.96 3.79 -6.51
C PRO A 113 14.48 2.37 -6.77
N ARG A 114 14.41 1.56 -5.70
CA ARG A 114 13.89 0.19 -5.78
C ARG A 114 12.38 0.18 -6.04
N ALA A 115 11.61 1.03 -5.37
CA ALA A 115 10.18 1.18 -5.61
C ALA A 115 9.91 1.67 -7.04
N ARG A 116 10.63 2.70 -7.50
CA ARG A 116 10.53 3.21 -8.88
C ARG A 116 10.80 2.12 -9.92
N ARG A 117 11.87 1.33 -9.78
CA ARG A 117 12.13 0.18 -10.66
C ARG A 117 11.05 -0.91 -10.60
N PHE A 118 10.45 -1.13 -9.43
CA PHE A 118 9.36 -2.08 -9.30
C PHE A 118 8.14 -1.63 -10.11
N LEU A 119 7.76 -0.35 -9.98
CA LEU A 119 6.65 0.26 -10.71
C LEU A 119 6.86 0.22 -12.22
N GLN A 120 8.06 0.54 -12.71
CA GLN A 120 8.39 0.54 -14.14
C GLN A 120 8.17 -0.81 -14.86
N ARG A 121 8.12 -1.93 -14.12
CA ARG A 121 7.88 -3.26 -14.71
C ARG A 121 6.40 -3.61 -14.84
N ILE A 122 5.51 -2.73 -14.39
CA ILE A 122 4.08 -2.99 -14.34
C ILE A 122 3.41 -2.22 -15.47
N ASP A 123 2.62 -2.94 -16.27
CA ASP A 123 1.67 -2.29 -17.18
C ASP A 123 0.51 -1.74 -16.34
N HIS A 124 0.61 -0.47 -15.98
CA HIS A 124 -0.34 0.16 -15.08
C HIS A 124 -1.72 0.32 -15.70
N ALA A 125 -1.78 0.61 -17.01
CA ALA A 125 -3.04 0.77 -17.72
C ALA A 125 -3.80 -0.56 -17.81
N GLU A 126 -3.13 -1.63 -18.26
CA GLU A 126 -3.76 -2.95 -18.37
C GLU A 126 -4.10 -3.53 -16.99
N GLY A 127 -3.23 -3.33 -15.99
CA GLY A 127 -3.48 -3.77 -14.62
C GLY A 127 -4.72 -3.10 -14.00
N ALA A 128 -4.84 -1.79 -14.13
CA ALA A 128 -6.00 -1.05 -13.64
C ALA A 128 -7.28 -1.43 -14.41
N ALA A 129 -7.21 -1.57 -15.74
CA ALA A 129 -8.35 -1.98 -16.54
C ALA A 129 -8.86 -3.38 -16.15
N ARG A 130 -7.95 -4.33 -15.87
CA ARG A 130 -8.32 -5.65 -15.33
C ARG A 130 -9.03 -5.55 -13.99
N ALA A 131 -8.48 -4.77 -13.05
CA ALA A 131 -9.09 -4.60 -11.73
C ALA A 131 -10.48 -3.97 -11.81
N LEU A 132 -10.67 -2.96 -12.66
CA LEU A 132 -11.98 -2.32 -12.88
C LEU A 132 -13.03 -3.30 -13.39
N ARG A 133 -12.66 -4.21 -14.31
CA ARG A 133 -13.58 -5.25 -14.80
C ARG A 133 -14.10 -6.16 -13.68
N THR A 134 -13.29 -6.41 -12.64
CA THR A 134 -13.72 -7.23 -11.49
C THR A 134 -14.64 -6.50 -10.51
N VAL A 135 -14.75 -5.18 -10.60
CA VAL A 135 -15.68 -4.38 -9.79
C VAL A 135 -17.06 -4.30 -10.46
N MET A 136 -17.10 -4.34 -11.79
CA MET A 136 -18.33 -4.22 -12.59
C MET A 136 -19.05 -5.55 -12.82
N SER A 137 -18.46 -6.67 -12.39
CA SER A 137 -18.98 -8.03 -12.50
C SER A 137 -19.68 -8.47 -11.22
#